data_AF-D4YXY2-F1
#
_entry.id   AF-D4YXY2-F1
#
_cell.length_a   1.000
_cell.length_b   1.000
_cell.length_c   1.000
_cell.angle_alpha   90.00
_cell.angle_beta   90.00
_cell.angle_gamma   90.00
#
_symmetry.space_group_name_H-M   'P 1'
#
loop_
_entity.id
_entity.type
_entity.pdbx_description
1 polymer ?
#
loop_
_entity_poly.entity_id
_entity_poly.type
_entity_poly.pdbx_seq_one_letter_code
_entity_poly.pdbx_strand_id
1 'polypeptide(L)'
;MKRYAYGWITALFFLVSIAAHWIFGWYAFVEEAREHGQLVEVGSYLVEMGRDTFENWQSEFLQLIWQVVGLAYFLYVGSPASKENDDRLEAKVDELMKLVGGEKAEAMIAAIDERYLRTHGHAQPHAHDVGHE
;
A
#
# COMPACT_ATOMS: atom_id res chain seq x y z
N MET A 1 15.54 -15.02 7.99
CA MET A 1 14.24 -15.43 7.41
C MET A 1 13.06 -14.56 7.86
N LYS A 2 12.98 -14.08 9.12
CA LYS A 2 11.86 -13.24 9.62
C LYS A 2 11.54 -11.97 8.79
N ARG A 3 12.56 -11.29 8.23
CA ARG A 3 12.40 -10.08 7.40
C ARG A 3 11.58 -10.24 6.11
N TYR A 4 11.37 -11.48 5.65
CA TYR A 4 10.57 -11.77 4.44
C TYR A 4 9.36 -12.67 4.75
N ALA A 5 9.06 -12.90 6.02
CA ALA A 5 8.00 -13.83 6.42
C ALA A 5 6.64 -13.45 5.81
N TYR A 6 6.32 -12.16 5.79
CA TYR A 6 5.11 -11.65 5.14
C TYR A 6 5.07 -12.03 3.65
N GLY A 7 6.15 -11.75 2.90
CA GLY A 7 6.23 -12.07 1.47
C GLY A 7 6.06 -13.57 1.18
N TRP A 8 6.70 -14.42 1.97
CA TRP A 8 6.58 -15.89 1.81
C TRP A 8 5.19 -16.42 2.14
N ILE A 9 4.55 -15.92 3.20
CA ILE A 9 3.19 -16.31 3.58
C ILE A 9 2.20 -15.87 2.50
N THR A 10 2.32 -14.64 2.00
CA THR A 10 1.47 -14.12 0.92
C THR A 10 1.66 -14.93 -0.37
N ALA A 11 2.91 -15.24 -0.75
CA ALA A 11 3.20 -16.07 -1.92
C ALA A 11 2.61 -17.48 -1.77
N LEU A 12 2.68 -18.07 -0.58
CA LEU A 12 2.05 -19.37 -0.30
C LEU A 12 0.53 -19.30 -0.49
N PHE A 13 -0.14 -18.32 0.11
CA PHE A 13 -1.59 -18.16 -0.05
C PHE A 13 -1.97 -17.94 -1.51
N PHE A 14 -1.22 -17.12 -2.24
CA PHE A 14 -1.43 -16.87 -3.66
C PHE A 14 -1.28 -18.15 -4.51
N LEU A 15 -0.23 -18.94 -4.27
CA LEU A 15 -0.01 -20.20 -4.99
C LEU A 15 -1.09 -21.24 -4.69
N VAL A 16 -1.54 -21.32 -3.44
CA VAL A 16 -2.65 -22.21 -3.06
C VAL A 16 -3.96 -21.73 -3.69
N SER A 17 -4.24 -20.43 -3.68
CA SER A 17 -5.48 -19.89 -4.26
C SER A 17 -5.52 -20.03 -5.78
N ILE A 18 -4.42 -19.75 -6.48
CA ILE A 18 -4.38 -19.89 -7.94
C ILE A 18 -4.46 -21.36 -8.36
N ALA A 19 -3.79 -22.27 -7.63
CA ALA A 19 -3.94 -23.69 -7.87
C ALA A 19 -5.38 -24.17 -7.64
N ALA A 20 -6.02 -23.73 -6.55
CA ALA A 20 -7.41 -24.04 -6.28
C ALA A 20 -8.35 -23.49 -7.37
N HIS A 21 -8.15 -22.24 -7.82
CA HIS A 21 -8.94 -21.63 -8.90
C HIS A 21 -8.91 -22.48 -10.17
N TRP A 22 -7.72 -22.93 -10.60
CA TRP A 22 -7.59 -23.78 -11.77
C TRP A 22 -8.18 -25.19 -11.52
N ILE A 23 -7.91 -25.82 -10.38
CA ILE A 23 -8.47 -27.15 -10.07
C ILE A 23 -10.00 -27.15 -10.06
N PHE A 24 -10.63 -26.15 -9.43
CA PHE A 24 -12.08 -26.03 -9.42
C PHE A 24 -12.64 -25.61 -10.78
N GLY A 25 -11.92 -24.77 -11.52
CA GLY A 25 -12.25 -24.45 -12.92
C GLY A 25 -12.27 -25.69 -13.80
N TRP A 26 -11.31 -26.61 -13.62
CA TRP A 26 -11.31 -27.88 -14.35
C TRP A 26 -12.56 -28.72 -14.06
N TYR A 27 -12.97 -28.82 -12.79
CA TYR A 27 -14.19 -29.56 -12.45
C TYR A 27 -15.44 -28.94 -13.08
N ALA A 28 -15.55 -27.60 -13.06
CA ALA A 28 -16.65 -26.89 -13.71
C ALA A 28 -16.66 -27.11 -15.23
N PHE A 29 -15.51 -26.93 -15.88
CA PHE A 29 -15.34 -27.11 -17.32
C PHE A 29 -15.71 -28.52 -17.79
N VAL A 30 -15.26 -29.56 -17.06
CA VAL A 30 -15.58 -30.95 -17.40
C VAL A 30 -17.07 -31.25 -17.21
N GLU A 31 -17.70 -30.70 -16.17
CA GLU A 31 -19.12 -30.90 -15.93
C GLU A 31 -19.95 -30.23 -17.03
N GLU A 32 -19.62 -28.99 -17.41
CA GLU A 32 -20.28 -28.28 -18.50
C GLU A 32 -20.14 -29.02 -19.84
N ALA A 33 -18.95 -29.51 -20.17
CA ALA A 33 -18.74 -30.31 -21.37
C ALA A 33 -19.59 -31.59 -21.36
N ARG A 34 -19.73 -32.25 -20.21
CA ARG A 34 -20.57 -33.45 -20.06
C ARG A 34 -22.05 -33.15 -20.25
N GLU A 35 -22.56 -32.07 -19.65
CA GLU A 35 -23.95 -31.64 -19.77
C GLU A 35 -24.32 -31.32 -21.23
N HIS A 36 -23.37 -30.78 -21.99
CA HIS A 36 -23.56 -30.45 -23.40
C HIS A 36 -23.16 -31.58 -24.37
N GLY A 37 -22.73 -32.74 -23.88
CA GLY A 37 -22.30 -33.88 -24.70
C GLY A 37 -21.05 -33.60 -25.54
N GLN A 38 -20.21 -32.66 -25.11
CA GLN A 38 -18.98 -32.24 -25.77
C GLN A 38 -17.77 -33.07 -25.31
N LEU A 39 -16.74 -33.13 -26.16
CA LEU A 39 -15.46 -33.72 -25.80
C LEU A 39 -14.64 -32.72 -24.97
N VAL A 40 -14.07 -33.19 -23.87
CA VAL A 40 -13.16 -32.39 -23.05
C VAL A 40 -11.83 -32.23 -23.77
N GLU A 41 -11.49 -31.01 -24.14
CA GLU A 41 -10.19 -30.66 -24.73
C GLU A 41 -9.38 -29.81 -23.73
N VAL A 42 -8.15 -30.23 -23.43
CA VAL A 42 -7.30 -29.50 -22.47
C VAL A 42 -6.89 -28.12 -23.02
N GLY A 43 -6.73 -27.99 -24.34
CA GLY A 43 -6.35 -26.73 -24.98
C GLY A 43 -7.38 -25.62 -24.77
N SER A 44 -8.68 -25.92 -24.94
CA SER A 44 -9.76 -24.96 -24.71
C SER A 44 -9.86 -24.57 -23.25
N TYR A 45 -9.75 -25.54 -22.34
CA TYR A 45 -9.69 -25.29 -20.90
C TYR A 45 -8.56 -24.30 -20.51
N LEU A 46 -7.35 -24.48 -21.06
CA LEU A 46 -6.22 -23.58 -20.76
C LEU A 46 -6.48 -22.15 -21.24
N VAL A 47 -7.11 -21.99 -22.41
CA VAL A 47 -7.46 -20.67 -22.95
C VAL A 47 -8.55 -20.01 -22.11
N GLU A 48 -9.58 -20.76 -21.73
CA GLU A 48 -10.70 -20.28 -20.93
C GLU A 48 -10.25 -19.86 -19.52
N MET A 49 -9.56 -20.75 -18.80
CA MET A 49 -9.03 -20.41 -17.47
C MET A 49 -7.98 -19.30 -17.52
N GLY A 50 -7.19 -19.26 -18.60
CA GLY A 50 -6.27 -18.16 -18.87
C GLY A 50 -7.02 -16.83 -18.99
N ARG A 51 -8.06 -16.79 -19.83
CA ARG A 51 -8.94 -15.62 -19.98
C ARG A 51 -9.54 -15.21 -18.65
N ASP A 52 -10.17 -16.13 -17.91
CA ASP A 52 -10.81 -15.83 -16.63
C ASP A 52 -9.81 -15.31 -15.59
N THR A 53 -8.62 -15.90 -15.53
CA THR A 53 -7.53 -15.43 -14.66
C THR A 53 -7.09 -14.01 -15.04
N PHE A 54 -6.95 -13.72 -16.34
CA PHE A 54 -6.54 -12.41 -16.82
C PHE A 54 -7.63 -11.34 -16.71
N GLU A 55 -8.90 -11.70 -16.88
CA GLU A 55 -10.04 -10.81 -16.67
C GLU A 55 -10.14 -10.39 -15.20
N ASN A 56 -10.02 -11.35 -14.28
CA ASN A 56 -9.96 -11.06 -12.84
C ASN A 56 -8.73 -10.22 -12.48
N TRP A 57 -7.56 -10.53 -13.06
CA TRP A 57 -6.36 -9.73 -12.84
C TRP A 57 -6.54 -8.30 -13.37
N GLN A 58 -7.11 -8.12 -14.56
CA GLN A 58 -7.37 -6.81 -15.13
C GLN A 58 -8.30 -5.97 -14.23
N SER A 59 -9.41 -6.55 -13.78
CA SER A 59 -10.41 -5.82 -12.99
C SER A 59 -9.91 -5.47 -11.59
N GLU A 60 -9.42 -6.47 -10.85
CA GLU A 60 -9.00 -6.30 -9.45
C GLU A 60 -7.71 -5.47 -9.36
N PHE A 61 -6.75 -5.65 -10.28
CA PHE A 61 -5.51 -4.90 -10.24
C PHE A 61 -5.73 -3.42 -10.57
N LEU A 62 -6.60 -3.10 -11.54
CA LEU A 62 -6.98 -1.73 -11.85
C LEU A 62 -7.68 -1.08 -10.64
N GLN A 63 -8.62 -1.79 -10.02
CA GLN A 63 -9.30 -1.33 -8.80
C GLN A 63 -8.32 -1.06 -7.66
N LEU A 64 -7.42 -1.99 -7.36
CA LEU A 64 -6.44 -1.86 -6.28
C LEU A 64 -5.45 -0.72 -6.55
N ILE A 65 -4.96 -0.57 -7.77
CA ILE A 65 -4.10 0.57 -8.14
C ILE A 65 -4.86 1.87 -7.93
N TRP A 66 -6.08 1.98 -8.44
CA TRP A 66 -6.89 3.18 -8.30
C TRP A 66 -7.14 3.51 -6.83
N GLN A 67 -7.44 2.50 -6.02
CA GLN A 67 -7.65 2.66 -4.58
C GLN A 67 -6.37 3.11 -3.86
N VAL A 68 -5.23 2.45 -4.08
CA VAL A 68 -3.96 2.79 -3.42
C VAL A 68 -3.48 4.17 -3.85
N VAL A 69 -3.49 4.46 -5.15
CA VAL A 69 -3.07 5.77 -5.67
C VAL A 69 -4.04 6.86 -5.22
N GLY A 70 -5.35 6.62 -5.29
CA GLY A 70 -6.36 7.56 -4.83
C GLY A 70 -6.24 7.86 -3.34
N LEU A 71 -6.11 6.83 -2.50
CA LEU A 71 -5.89 6.99 -1.06
C LEU A 71 -4.57 7.69 -0.75
N ALA A 72 -3.48 7.33 -1.43
CA ALA A 72 -2.19 7.98 -1.25
C ALA A 72 -2.25 9.46 -1.68
N TYR A 73 -2.96 9.76 -2.77
CA TYR A 73 -3.20 11.13 -3.23
C TYR A 73 -4.01 11.92 -2.22
N PHE A 74 -5.13 11.38 -1.70
CA PHE A 74 -5.92 12.06 -0.66
C PHE A 74 -5.17 12.19 0.67
N LEU A 75 -4.30 11.23 1.01
CA LEU A 75 -3.42 11.32 2.17
C LEU A 75 -2.39 12.44 1.98
N TYR A 76 -1.84 12.59 0.77
CA TYR A 76 -0.83 13.60 0.49
C TYR A 76 -1.43 15.01 0.38
N VAL A 77 -2.56 15.15 -0.34
CA VAL A 77 -3.19 16.44 -0.63
C VAL A 77 -4.14 16.83 0.51
N GLY A 78 -3.64 17.64 1.44
CA GLY A 78 -4.48 18.34 2.42
C GLY A 78 -5.05 17.46 3.54
N SER A 79 -4.61 16.21 3.67
CA SER A 79 -4.98 15.39 4.82
C SER A 79 -4.29 15.93 6.09
N PRO A 80 -5.01 16.06 7.22
CA PRO A 80 -4.40 16.32 8.52
C PRO A 80 -3.52 15.16 9.00
N ALA A 81 -3.63 13.97 8.39
CA ALA A 81 -2.75 12.83 8.62
C ALA A 81 -1.57 12.77 7.63
N SER A 82 -1.37 13.82 6.81
CA SER A 82 -0.21 13.92 5.93
C SER A 82 1.05 14.16 6.75
N LYS A 83 2.18 13.60 6.29
CA LYS A 83 3.51 13.82 6.88
C LYS A 83 3.83 15.32 6.98
N GLU A 84 3.48 16.10 5.96
CA GLU A 84 3.72 17.56 5.98
C GLU A 84 2.95 18.27 7.09
N ASN A 85 1.73 17.82 7.40
CA ASN A 85 0.96 18.40 8.50
C ASN A 85 1.61 18.10 9.86
N ASP A 86 2.09 16.87 10.06
CA ASP A 86 2.82 16.48 11.27
C ASP A 86 4.13 17.28 11.41
N ASP A 87 4.90 17.40 10.32
CA ASP A 87 6.14 18.18 10.28
C ASP A 87 5.89 19.68 10.59
N ARG A 88 4.75 20.24 10.11
CA ARG A 88 4.31 21.61 10.44
C ARG A 88 3.88 21.79 11.90
N LEU A 89 3.23 20.80 12.49
CA LEU A 89 2.82 20.83 13.89
C LEU A 89 4.04 20.74 14.81
N GLU A 90 4.98 19.86 14.50
CA GLU A 90 6.25 19.72 15.21
C GLU A 90 7.05 21.02 15.19
N ALA A 91 7.24 21.63 14.01
CA ALA A 91 7.93 22.92 13.88
C ALA A 91 7.29 24.03 14.74
N LYS A 92 5.95 24.08 14.82
CA LYS A 92 5.26 25.06 15.67
C LYS A 92 5.48 24.77 17.16
N VAL A 93 5.49 23.50 17.56
CA VAL A 93 5.72 23.09 18.96
C VAL A 93 7.17 23.36 19.36
N ASP A 94 8.13 23.13 18.48
CA ASP A 94 9.54 23.43 18.70
C ASP A 94 9.77 24.94 18.91
N GLU A 95 9.16 25.78 18.08
CA GLU A 95 9.23 27.25 18.26
C GLU A 95 8.60 27.69 19.60
N LEU A 96 7.48 27.08 20.01
CA LEU A 96 6.90 27.34 21.33
C LEU A 96 7.83 26.88 22.47
N MET A 97 8.46 25.72 22.34
CA MET A 97 9.42 25.23 23.34
C MET A 97 10.65 26.12 23.44
N LYS A 98 11.15 26.68 22.33
CA LYS A 98 12.24 27.66 22.34
C LYS A 98 11.83 28.96 23.05
N LEU A 99 10.61 29.44 22.80
CA LEU A 99 10.09 30.65 23.45
C LEU A 99 9.87 30.47 24.96
N VAL A 100 9.42 29.30 25.40
CA VAL A 100 9.06 29.03 26.82
C VAL A 100 10.23 28.43 27.62
N GLY A 101 11.04 27.57 27.01
CA GLY A 101 12.06 26.75 27.67
C GLY A 101 13.42 27.42 27.86
N GLY A 102 13.66 28.60 27.28
CA GLY A 102 14.91 29.34 27.40
C GLY A 102 16.13 28.51 26.97
N GLU A 103 17.23 28.60 27.72
CA GLU A 103 18.50 27.92 27.39
C GLU A 103 18.41 26.38 27.35
N LYS A 104 17.38 25.78 27.96
CA LYS A 104 17.23 24.31 28.01
C LYS A 104 16.40 23.74 26.87
N ALA A 105 15.74 24.58 26.08
CA ALA A 105 14.79 24.15 25.05
C ALA A 105 15.44 23.21 24.03
N GLU A 106 16.61 23.58 23.49
CA GLU A 106 17.30 22.77 22.47
C GLU A 106 17.73 21.39 23.01
N ALA A 107 18.23 21.34 24.24
CA ALA A 107 18.61 20.07 24.87
C ALA A 107 17.40 19.16 25.09
N MET A 108 16.23 19.74 25.40
CA MET A 108 14.99 18.98 25.54
C MET A 108 14.48 18.44 24.21
N ILE A 109 14.49 19.26 23.14
CA ILE A 109 14.12 18.84 21.78
C ILE A 109 15.04 17.70 21.33
N ALA A 110 16.36 17.87 21.44
CA ALA A 110 17.32 16.85 21.03
C ALA A 110 17.13 15.51 21.78
N ALA A 111 16.83 15.55 23.08
CA ALA A 111 16.58 14.35 23.87
C ALA A 111 15.27 13.63 23.45
N ILE A 112 14.27 14.36 22.98
CA ILE A 112 13.02 13.80 22.45
C ILE A 112 13.30 13.13 21.10
N ASP A 113 13.99 13.82 20.19
CA ASP A 113 14.32 13.29 18.86
C ASP A 113 15.15 12.01 18.93
N GLU A 114 16.14 11.98 19.83
CA GLU A 114 16.96 10.79 20.06
C GLU A 114 16.12 9.62 20.59
N ARG A 115 15.20 9.89 21.53
CA ARG A 115 14.33 8.86 22.12
C ARG A 115 13.39 8.23 21.09
N TYR A 116 12.86 9.02 20.16
CA TYR A 116 11.90 8.57 19.15
C TYR A 116 12.54 8.29 17.79
N LEU A 117 13.89 8.25 17.71
CA LEU A 117 14.66 7.96 16.50
C LEU A 117 14.31 8.87 15.32
N ARG A 118 14.03 10.15 15.59
CA ARG A 118 13.76 11.20 14.58
C ARG A 118 15.00 12.01 14.18
N THR A 119 16.19 11.46 14.41
CA THR A 119 17.47 12.13 14.13
C THR A 119 17.75 12.37 12.63
N HIS A 120 16.92 11.86 11.73
CA HIS A 120 17.09 11.96 10.27
C HIS A 120 15.80 12.46 9.62
N GLY A 121 15.91 13.54 8.84
CA GLY A 121 14.78 14.14 8.14
C GLY A 121 14.06 15.20 8.97
N HIS A 122 14.77 16.22 9.46
CA HIS A 122 14.15 17.50 9.79
C HIS A 122 13.51 18.03 8.50
N ALA A 123 12.27 17.64 8.27
CA ALA A 123 11.43 18.25 7.28
C ALA A 123 11.01 19.58 7.91
N GLN A 124 11.85 20.60 7.73
CA GLN A 124 11.29 21.94 7.71
C GLN A 124 10.11 21.87 6.74
N PRO A 125 8.93 22.40 7.12
CA PRO A 125 7.79 22.46 6.21
C PRO A 125 8.30 22.95 4.86
N HIS A 126 8.00 22.23 3.79
CA HIS A 126 8.35 22.70 2.46
C HIS A 126 7.71 24.08 2.31
N ALA A 127 8.54 25.12 2.31
CA ALA A 127 8.07 26.47 2.11
C ALA A 127 7.53 26.51 0.68
N HIS A 128 6.21 26.38 0.53
CA HIS A 128 5.55 26.92 -0.63
C HIS A 128 5.80 28.42 -0.54
N ASP A 129 6.72 28.90 -1.37
CA ASP A 129 7.00 30.33 -1.55
C ASP A 129 5.71 30.97 -2.07
N VAL A 130 4.80 31.27 -1.14
CA VAL A 130 3.68 32.17 -1.39
C VAL A 130 4.33 33.54 -1.46
N GLY A 131 4.82 33.85 -2.65
CA GLY A 131 5.34 35.16 -3.02
C GLY A 131 4.33 36.22 -2.58
N HIS A 132 4.64 36.85 -1.46
CA HIS A 132 3.98 38.06 -1.04
C HIS A 132 4.89 39.20 -1.47
N GLU A 133 4.45 39.86 -2.55
CA GLU A 133 4.88 41.20 -2.96
C GLU A 133 4.71 42.22 -1.82
#